data_AF-A0A7K2KMD7-F1
#
_entry.id   AF-A0A7K2KMD7-F1
#
_cell.length_a   1.000
_cell.length_b   1.000
_cell.length_c   1.000
_cell.angle_alpha   90.00
_cell.angle_beta   90.00
_cell.angle_gamma   90.00
#
_symmetry.space_group_name_H-M   'P 1'
#
loop_
_entity.id
_entity.type
_entity.pdbx_description
1 polymer ?
#
loop_
_entity_poly.entity_id
_entity_poly.type
_entity_poly.pdbx_seq_one_letter_code
_entity_poly.pdbx_strand_id
1 'polypeptide(L)'
;MRRHHVATDRRTAILEGAARVIARRGVRGLRVEELAVEAGVSTALIYYHFKDRAGILRHTLEFISDRADRYTAADEDAAEAFDPRRELERSLLLEFQDLPEVRENSTAWGELRASA
;
A
#
# COMPACT_ATOMS: atom_id res chain seq x y z
N MET A 1 -8.86 -24.70 10.70
CA MET A 1 -8.98 -23.23 10.57
C MET A 1 -7.68 -22.43 10.80
N ARG A 2 -6.70 -22.85 11.63
CA ARG A 2 -5.49 -22.02 11.93
C ARG A 2 -4.57 -21.68 10.74
N ARG A 3 -4.46 -22.54 9.71
CA ARG A 3 -3.51 -22.31 8.59
C ARG A 3 -3.87 -21.11 7.71
N HIS A 4 -5.17 -20.78 7.57
CA HIS A 4 -5.59 -19.67 6.72
C HIS A 4 -5.27 -18.30 7.34
N HIS A 5 -5.50 -18.14 8.64
CA HIS A 5 -5.21 -16.88 9.34
C HIS A 5 -3.71 -16.55 9.35
N VAL A 6 -2.84 -17.54 9.55
CA VAL A 6 -1.39 -17.35 9.54
C VAL A 6 -0.87 -17.01 8.13
N ALA A 7 -1.46 -17.61 7.08
CA ALA A 7 -1.10 -17.29 5.70
C ALA A 7 -1.53 -15.86 5.30
N THR A 8 -2.72 -15.42 5.75
CA THR A 8 -3.18 -14.03 5.55
C THR A 8 -2.26 -13.05 6.25
N ASP A 9 -1.86 -13.34 7.49
CA ASP A 9 -0.95 -12.51 8.28
C ASP A 9 0.42 -12.33 7.60
N ARG A 10 0.97 -13.42 7.02
CA ARG A 10 2.23 -13.38 6.27
C ARG A 10 2.12 -12.62 4.95
N ARG A 11 1.02 -12.78 4.21
CA ARG A 11 0.79 -12.02 2.97
C ARG A 11 0.74 -10.52 3.25
N THR A 12 0.03 -10.11 4.30
CA THR A 12 -0.04 -8.71 4.74
C THR A 12 1.33 -8.17 5.15
N ALA A 13 2.09 -8.91 5.98
CA ALA A 13 3.44 -8.50 6.38
C ALA A 13 4.38 -8.28 5.18
N ILE A 14 4.27 -9.10 4.13
CA ILE A 14 5.05 -8.92 2.90
C ILE A 14 4.63 -7.64 2.15
N LEU A 15 3.33 -7.37 2.06
CA LEU A 15 2.80 -6.17 1.39
C LEU A 15 3.21 -4.88 2.13
N GLU A 16 3.15 -4.89 3.47
CA GLU A 16 3.63 -3.78 4.30
C GLU A 16 5.13 -3.56 4.14
N GLY A 17 5.93 -4.64 4.15
CA GLY A 17 7.37 -4.56 3.90
C GLY A 17 7.69 -4.00 2.51
N ALA A 18 6.92 -4.41 1.49
CA ALA A 18 7.09 -3.93 0.11
C ALA A 18 6.75 -2.44 0.00
N ALA A 19 5.65 -1.99 0.62
CA ALA A 19 5.27 -0.58 0.68
C ALA A 19 6.39 0.27 1.31
N ARG A 20 6.94 -0.16 2.46
CA ARG A 20 8.07 0.52 3.12
C ARG A 20 9.32 0.60 2.23
N VAL A 21 9.67 -0.49 1.53
CA VAL A 21 10.83 -0.50 0.64
C VAL A 21 10.62 0.44 -0.54
N ILE A 22 9.44 0.44 -1.16
CA ILE A 22 9.10 1.32 -2.28
C ILE A 22 9.12 2.78 -1.83
N ALA A 23 8.52 3.12 -0.68
CA ALA A 23 8.54 4.48 -0.14
C ALA A 23 9.96 4.99 0.14
N ARG A 24 10.89 4.12 0.54
CA ARG A 24 12.29 4.51 0.87
C ARG A 24 13.23 4.54 -0.33
N ARG A 25 13.03 3.66 -1.32
CA ARG A 25 14.02 3.37 -2.38
C ARG A 25 13.46 3.40 -3.80
N GLY A 26 12.17 3.71 -3.95
CA GLY A 26 11.45 3.66 -5.21
C GLY A 26 11.22 2.24 -5.72
N VAL A 27 10.43 2.12 -6.78
CA VAL A 27 10.06 0.83 -7.41
C VAL A 27 11.27 0.07 -7.93
N ARG A 28 12.26 0.78 -8.49
CA ARG A 28 13.50 0.17 -9.00
C ARG A 28 14.37 -0.38 -7.87
N GLY A 29 14.27 0.19 -6.68
CA GLY A 29 15.01 -0.24 -5.49
C GLY A 29 14.48 -1.53 -4.84
N LEU A 30 13.29 -2.03 -5.22
CA LEU A 30 12.72 -3.23 -4.65
C LEU A 30 13.49 -4.50 -5.08
N ARG A 31 14.21 -5.09 -4.12
CA ARG A 31 14.90 -6.39 -4.20
C ARG A 31 14.17 -7.43 -3.34
N VAL A 32 13.92 -8.61 -3.90
CA VAL A 32 13.09 -9.64 -3.24
C VAL A 32 13.78 -10.22 -2.01
N GLU A 33 15.12 -10.28 -2.03
CA GLU A 33 15.94 -10.75 -0.92
C GLU A 33 15.87 -9.79 0.29
N GLU A 34 15.94 -8.49 0.03
CA GLU A 34 15.82 -7.46 1.08
C GLU A 34 14.39 -7.43 1.64
N LEU A 35 13.39 -7.58 0.77
CA LEU A 35 12.00 -7.69 1.18
C LEU A 35 11.76 -8.91 2.09
N ALA A 36 12.38 -10.04 1.78
CA ALA A 36 12.29 -11.24 2.62
C ALA A 36 12.82 -11.00 4.04
N VAL A 37 13.95 -10.29 4.15
CA VAL A 37 14.51 -9.87 5.44
C VAL A 37 13.57 -8.91 6.17
N GLU A 38 13.08 -7.87 5.49
CA GLU A 38 12.17 -6.86 6.05
C GLU A 38 10.86 -7.50 6.57
N ALA A 39 10.30 -8.46 5.85
CA ALA A 39 9.05 -9.13 6.20
C ALA A 39 9.23 -10.37 7.10
N GLY A 40 10.48 -10.75 7.44
CA GLY A 40 10.78 -11.92 8.26
C GLY A 40 10.26 -13.23 7.67
N VAL A 41 10.40 -13.40 6.35
CA VAL A 41 9.96 -14.58 5.57
C VAL A 41 11.05 -15.07 4.61
N SER A 42 10.84 -16.21 3.96
CA SER A 42 11.73 -16.68 2.89
C SER A 42 11.35 -16.08 1.54
N THR A 43 12.32 -15.95 0.62
CA THR A 43 12.06 -15.56 -0.77
C THR A 43 11.11 -16.53 -1.48
N ALA A 44 11.22 -17.83 -1.18
CA ALA A 44 10.30 -18.84 -1.70
C ALA A 44 8.83 -18.60 -1.28
N LEU A 45 8.59 -18.16 -0.04
CA LEU A 45 7.24 -17.84 0.43
C LEU A 45 6.68 -16.59 -0.26
N ILE A 46 7.54 -15.60 -0.56
CA ILE A 46 7.15 -14.44 -1.35
C ILE A 46 6.73 -14.88 -2.76
N TYR A 47 7.56 -15.66 -3.47
CA TYR A 47 7.20 -16.13 -4.81
C TYR A 47 5.98 -17.06 -4.80
N TYR A 48 5.76 -17.82 -3.73
CA TYR A 48 4.51 -18.58 -3.56
C TYR A 48 3.27 -17.67 -3.54
N HIS A 49 3.32 -16.53 -2.85
CA HIS A 49 2.19 -15.61 -2.76
C HIS A 49 2.03 -14.70 -3.98
N PHE A 50 3.12 -14.30 -4.62
CA PHE A 50 3.13 -13.20 -5.59
C PHE A 50 3.63 -13.60 -6.97
N LYS A 51 4.06 -14.86 -7.15
CA LYS A 51 4.57 -15.47 -8.39
C LYS A 51 5.89 -14.90 -8.88
N ASP A 52 5.99 -13.59 -9.06
CA ASP A 52 7.15 -12.90 -9.60
C ASP A 52 7.23 -11.45 -9.06
N ARG A 53 8.30 -10.73 -9.41
CA ARG A 53 8.52 -9.35 -8.97
C ARG A 53 7.42 -8.39 -9.43
N ALA A 54 6.85 -8.60 -10.63
CA ALA A 54 5.77 -7.76 -11.13
C ALA A 54 4.47 -8.01 -10.35
N GLY A 55 4.22 -9.25 -9.94
CA GLY A 55 3.13 -9.61 -9.05
C GLY A 55 3.25 -8.98 -7.67
N ILE A 56 4.47 -8.93 -7.10
CA ILE A 56 4.71 -8.20 -5.83
C ILE A 56 4.31 -6.73 -6.00
N LEU A 57 4.79 -6.07 -7.05
CA LEU A 57 4.51 -4.66 -7.31
C LEU A 57 3.01 -4.40 -7.49
N ARG A 58 2.33 -5.20 -8.32
CA ARG A 58 0.89 -5.06 -8.56
C ARG A 58 0.08 -5.22 -7.27
N HIS A 59 0.34 -6.27 -6.50
CA HIS A 59 -0.40 -6.50 -5.26
C HIS A 59 -0.06 -5.47 -4.17
N THR A 60 1.16 -4.94 -4.17
CA THR A 60 1.53 -3.84 -3.26
C THR A 60 0.81 -2.55 -3.66
N LEU A 61 0.67 -2.27 -4.95
CA LEU A 61 -0.13 -1.14 -5.43
C LEU A 61 -1.59 -1.26 -5.01
N GLU A 62 -2.22 -2.42 -5.24
CA GLU A 62 -3.59 -2.71 -4.78
C GLU A 62 -3.72 -2.48 -3.26
N PHE A 63 -2.77 -2.98 -2.47
CA PHE A 63 -2.76 -2.81 -1.02
C PHE A 63 -2.65 -1.34 -0.57
N ILE A 64 -1.84 -0.54 -1.25
CA ILE A 64 -1.65 0.89 -1.00
C ILE A 64 -2.92 1.68 -1.40
N SER A 65 -3.58 1.30 -2.50
CA SER A 65 -4.87 1.86 -2.92
C SER A 65 -5.97 1.57 -1.90
N ASP A 66 -6.13 0.30 -1.50
CA ASP A 66 -7.14 -0.11 -0.50
C ASP A 66 -6.93 0.57 0.86
N ARG A 67 -5.68 0.96 1.17
CA ARG A 67 -5.36 1.74 2.36
C ARG A 67 -5.74 3.20 2.19
N ALA A 68 -5.52 3.78 1.00
CA ALA A 68 -5.97 5.13 0.65
C ALA A 68 -7.47 5.29 0.80
N ASP A 69 -8.23 4.39 0.18
CA ASP A 69 -9.69 4.41 0.22
C ASP A 69 -10.24 4.41 1.66
N ARG A 70 -9.57 3.73 2.60
CA ARG A 70 -10.02 3.67 4.00
C ARG A 70 -9.93 4.99 4.76
N TYR A 71 -8.99 5.87 4.44
CA TYR A 71 -8.88 7.18 5.11
C TYR A 71 -9.41 8.34 4.26
N THR A 72 -9.70 8.12 2.98
CA THR A 72 -10.43 9.06 2.14
C THR A 72 -11.95 8.87 2.23
N ALA A 73 -12.43 7.65 2.50
CA ALA A 73 -13.86 7.36 2.75
C ALA A 73 -14.36 7.81 4.14
N ALA A 74 -13.50 8.41 4.96
CA ALA A 74 -13.85 8.95 6.27
C ALA A 74 -14.65 10.26 6.15
N ASP A 75 -15.84 10.21 5.53
CA ASP A 75 -17.00 11.10 5.75
C ASP A 75 -18.11 10.91 4.68
N GLU A 76 -18.39 9.68 4.23
CA GLU A 76 -19.57 9.45 3.35
C GLU A 76 -20.93 9.60 4.10
N ASP A 77 -20.93 9.71 5.43
CA ASP A 77 -22.14 9.78 6.27
C ASP A 77 -22.73 11.19 6.45
N ALA A 78 -22.23 12.21 5.77
CA ALA A 78 -22.85 13.54 5.76
C ALA A 78 -23.88 13.63 4.62
N ALA A 79 -25.15 13.36 4.94
CA ALA A 79 -26.32 13.60 4.09
C ALA A 79 -26.60 15.12 3.87
N GLU A 80 -25.59 15.89 3.53
CA GLU A 80 -25.69 17.29 3.11
C GLU A 80 -25.65 17.36 1.57
N ALA A 81 -26.24 18.40 0.99
CA ALA A 81 -26.24 18.57 -0.46
C ALA A 81 -24.80 18.54 -1.00
N PHE A 82 -24.49 17.56 -1.85
CA PHE A 82 -23.17 17.35 -2.45
C PHE A 82 -22.64 18.67 -3.04
N ASP A 83 -21.62 19.24 -2.41
CA ASP A 83 -20.84 20.37 -2.92
C ASP A 83 -19.58 19.82 -3.59
N PRO A 84 -19.52 19.76 -4.93
CA PRO A 84 -18.40 19.15 -5.65
C PRO A 84 -17.06 19.82 -5.34
N ARG A 85 -17.07 21.12 -5.02
CA ARG A 85 -15.83 21.83 -4.67
C ARG A 85 -15.33 21.38 -3.30
N ARG A 86 -16.22 21.31 -2.30
CA ARG A 86 -15.85 20.84 -0.96
C ARG A 86 -15.41 19.38 -0.97
N GLU A 87 -16.06 18.53 -1.75
CA GLU A 87 -15.66 17.12 -1.88
C GLU A 87 -14.31 16.96 -2.56
N LEU A 88 -14.04 17.74 -3.62
CA LEU A 88 -12.70 17.76 -4.22
C LEU A 88 -11.64 18.28 -3.24
N GLU A 89 -11.92 19.37 -2.53
CA GLU A 89 -11.00 19.94 -1.54
C GLU A 89 -10.70 18.96 -0.41
N ARG A 90 -11.73 18.30 0.13
CA ARG A 90 -11.62 17.27 1.18
C ARG A 90 -10.80 16.08 0.67
N SER A 91 -11.11 15.55 -0.51
CA SER A 91 -10.39 14.43 -1.12
C SER A 91 -8.91 14.76 -1.30
N LEU A 92 -8.59 15.97 -1.78
CA LEU A 92 -7.21 16.41 -1.94
C LEU A 92 -6.50 16.57 -0.58
N LEU A 93 -7.15 17.10 0.44
CA LEU A 93 -6.55 17.28 1.76
C LEU A 93 -6.31 15.95 2.49
N LEU A 94 -7.17 14.95 2.30
CA LEU A 94 -7.01 13.63 2.92
C LEU A 94 -5.79 12.86 2.36
N GLU A 95 -5.34 13.17 1.15
CA GLU A 95 -4.11 12.63 0.55
C GLU A 95 -2.81 13.26 1.09
N PHE A 96 -2.91 14.39 1.80
CA PHE A 96 -1.77 15.18 2.32
C PHE A 96 -1.83 15.38 3.84
N GLN A 97 -1.93 14.28 4.59
CA GLN A 97 -1.95 14.32 6.05
C GLN A 97 -0.56 14.14 6.68
N ASP A 98 -0.38 14.65 7.90
CA ASP A 98 0.83 14.46 8.70
C ASP A 98 0.92 13.07 9.37
N LEU A 99 -0.10 12.24 9.21
CA LEU A 99 -0.07 10.86 9.70
C LEU A 99 1.04 10.06 8.99
N PRO A 100 1.93 9.37 9.72
CA PRO A 100 3.03 8.61 9.12
C PRO A 100 2.56 7.62 8.04
N GLU A 101 1.40 7.03 8.27
CA GLU A 101 0.79 6.05 7.39
C GLU A 101 0.32 6.62 6.05
N VAL A 102 -0.15 7.87 6.04
CA VAL A 102 -0.59 8.59 4.84
C VAL A 102 0.65 9.05 4.07
N ARG A 103 1.64 9.63 4.75
CA ARG A 103 2.91 10.05 4.13
C ARG A 103 3.63 8.91 3.41
N GLU A 104 3.69 7.73 4.04
CA GLU A 104 4.28 6.53 3.43
C GLU A 104 3.52 6.13 2.15
N ASN A 105 2.18 6.17 2.20
CA ASN A 105 1.32 5.82 1.08
C ASN A 105 1.48 6.80 -0.10
N SER A 106 1.43 8.10 0.15
CA SER A 106 1.56 9.15 -0.86
C SER A 106 2.96 9.13 -1.51
N THR A 107 4.01 8.84 -0.73
CA THR A 107 5.38 8.69 -1.25
C THR A 107 5.48 7.47 -2.18
N ALA A 108 4.93 6.33 -1.77
CA ALA A 108 4.94 5.12 -2.59
C ALA A 108 4.17 5.30 -3.90
N TRP A 109 3.01 5.96 -3.87
CA TRP A 109 2.22 6.31 -5.04
C TRP A 109 2.96 7.24 -6.02
N GLY A 110 3.66 8.25 -5.49
CA GLY A 110 4.48 9.17 -6.30
C GLY A 110 5.60 8.44 -7.06
N GLU A 111 6.33 7.56 -6.38
CA GLU A 111 7.41 6.76 -6.97
C GLU A 111 6.90 5.78 -8.04
N LEU A 112 5.71 5.20 -7.83
CA LEU A 112 5.04 4.32 -8.79
C LEU A 112 4.65 5.07 -10.07
N ARG A 113 4.02 6.25 -9.96
CA ARG A 113 3.70 7.08 -11.14
C ARG A 113 4.93 7.53 -11.91
N ALA A 114 6.02 7.87 -11.22
CA ALA A 114 7.25 8.31 -11.86
C ALA A 114 7.97 7.18 -12.63
N SER A 115 7.59 5.92 -12.38
CA SER A 115 8.23 4.72 -12.93
C SER A 115 7.38 3.97 -13.97
N ALA A 116 6.13 4.37 -14.19
CA ALA A 116 5.19 3.81 -15.17
C ALA A 116 5.22 4.62 -16.48
#